data_AF-A0A1J4KN38-F1
#
_entry.id   AF-A0A1J4KN38-F1
#
_cell.length_a   1.000
_cell.length_b   1.000
_cell.length_c   1.000
_cell.angle_alpha   90.00
_cell.angle_beta   90.00
_cell.angle_gamma   90.00
#
_symmetry.space_group_name_H-M   'P 1'
#
loop_
_entity.id
_entity.type
_entity.pdbx_description
1 polymer ?
#
loop_
_entity_poly.entity_id
_entity_poly.type
_entity_poly.pdbx_seq_one_letter_code
_entity_poly.pdbx_strand_id
1 'polypeptide(L)'
;MFNKIDDKLKKHNKIGNKEVKNLKTAALKSMPAFKNIENVVFKNKCPVEQYKIEQHLELYAVENRPILFKIPSGQVLPHLKYVIEYPDLLPCVYVDDGAVRALLRGATLMAPGIKQVPQPFESGDVLAIRLLEQEAAFAVGVAVVSSEEMAKNPKGDAIDIKHILKDGLWEHRDGL
;
A
#
# COMPACT_ATOMS: atom_id res chain seq x y z
N MET A 1 -0.64 -10.11 0.05
CA MET A 1 -0.72 -9.71 1.47
C MET A 1 0.47 -10.27 2.24
N PHE A 2 0.97 -9.54 3.25
CA PHE A 2 2.13 -9.95 4.03
C PHE A 2 1.74 -11.00 5.07
N ASN A 3 2.13 -12.26 4.85
CA ASN A 3 2.15 -13.26 5.93
C ASN A 3 3.27 -12.93 6.93
N LYS A 4 3.37 -13.64 8.07
CA LYS A 4 4.48 -13.50 9.04
C LYS A 4 5.81 -13.23 8.31
N ILE A 5 6.38 -12.05 8.50
CA ILE A 5 7.55 -11.57 7.74
C ILE A 5 8.87 -11.93 8.41
N ASP A 6 8.85 -12.26 9.70
CA ASP A 6 10.01 -12.43 10.59
C ASP A 6 10.95 -13.51 10.05
N ASP A 7 10.39 -14.68 9.71
CA ASP A 7 11.15 -15.82 9.19
C ASP A 7 11.63 -15.62 7.74
N LYS A 8 11.15 -14.56 7.07
CA LYS A 8 11.30 -14.32 5.63
C LYS A 8 12.08 -13.06 5.29
N LEU A 9 12.42 -12.25 6.29
CA LEU A 9 13.17 -11.00 6.15
C LEU A 9 14.65 -11.29 5.96
N LYS A 10 15.11 -11.23 4.71
CA LYS A 10 16.55 -11.19 4.41
C LYS A 10 16.99 -9.73 4.32
N LYS A 11 17.51 -9.21 5.44
CA LYS A 11 18.07 -7.85 5.49
C LYS A 11 19.15 -7.70 4.42
N HIS A 12 18.98 -6.68 3.59
CA HIS A 12 19.96 -6.29 2.59
C HIS A 12 20.63 -4.98 3.01
N ASN A 13 21.74 -4.65 2.36
CA ASN A 13 22.55 -3.48 2.68
C ASN A 13 21.76 -2.17 2.54
N LYS A 14 22.29 -1.12 3.20
CA LYS A 14 21.88 0.28 2.98
C LYS A 14 21.95 0.60 1.50
N ILE A 15 20.88 1.19 0.95
CA ILE A 15 20.84 1.55 -0.47
C ILE A 15 21.51 2.91 -0.70
N GLY A 16 22.16 3.06 -1.85
CA GLY A 16 22.88 4.27 -2.23
C GLY A 16 21.95 5.42 -2.62
N ASN A 17 22.49 6.65 -2.65
CA ASN A 17 21.72 7.86 -2.98
C ASN A 17 20.97 7.77 -4.32
N LYS A 18 21.57 7.11 -5.33
CA LYS A 18 20.93 6.87 -6.63
C LYS A 18 19.69 5.99 -6.50
N GLU A 19 19.76 4.93 -5.71
CA GLU A 19 18.65 4.00 -5.48
C GLU A 19 17.54 4.66 -4.68
N VAL A 20 17.88 5.45 -3.66
CA VAL A 20 16.92 6.28 -2.92
C VAL A 20 16.20 7.25 -3.84
N LYS A 21 16.92 7.92 -4.75
CA LYS A 21 16.32 8.82 -5.75
C LYS A 21 15.36 8.05 -6.67
N ASN A 22 15.73 6.86 -7.12
CA ASN A 22 14.87 6.02 -7.94
C ASN A 22 13.61 5.58 -7.18
N LEU A 23 13.74 5.21 -5.91
CA LEU A 23 12.62 4.84 -5.03
C LEU A 23 11.64 6.01 -4.86
N LYS A 24 12.14 7.22 -4.61
CA LYS A 24 11.33 8.43 -4.52
C LYS A 24 10.58 8.73 -5.81
N THR A 25 11.25 8.65 -6.96
CA THR A 25 10.61 8.83 -8.27
C THR A 25 9.53 7.79 -8.51
N ALA A 26 9.77 6.52 -8.16
CA ALA A 26 8.79 5.46 -8.29
C ALA A 26 7.59 5.66 -7.36
N ALA A 27 7.81 6.09 -6.11
CA ALA A 27 6.74 6.46 -5.19
C ALA A 27 5.90 7.61 -5.76
N LEU A 28 6.51 8.71 -6.20
CA LEU A 28 5.79 9.85 -6.78
C LEU A 28 4.98 9.48 -8.03
N LYS A 29 5.45 8.50 -8.82
CA LYS A 29 4.70 7.98 -9.96
C LYS A 29 3.43 7.23 -9.52
N SER A 30 3.51 6.43 -8.46
CA SER A 30 2.40 5.63 -7.96
C SER A 30 1.46 6.38 -7.02
N MET A 31 1.93 7.44 -6.37
CA MET A 31 1.20 8.26 -5.39
C MET A 31 1.67 9.72 -5.52
N PRO A 32 1.07 10.53 -6.39
CA PRO A 32 1.50 11.91 -6.63
C PRO A 32 1.49 12.78 -5.36
N ALA A 33 0.54 12.56 -4.44
CA ALA A 33 0.44 13.26 -3.16
C ALA A 33 1.60 12.96 -2.19
N PHE A 34 2.42 11.93 -2.47
CA PHE A 34 3.59 11.60 -1.66
C PHE A 34 4.61 12.74 -1.57
N LYS A 35 4.63 13.65 -2.54
CA LYS A 35 5.45 14.87 -2.51
C LYS A 35 5.26 15.67 -1.21
N ASN A 36 4.04 15.66 -0.67
CA ASN A 36 3.68 16.42 0.54
C ASN A 36 4.28 15.81 1.82
N ILE A 37 4.58 14.51 1.81
CA ILE A 37 5.08 13.77 2.97
C ILE A 37 6.50 13.24 2.79
N GLU A 38 7.12 13.47 1.62
CA GLU A 38 8.43 12.91 1.26
C GLU A 38 9.49 13.18 2.34
N ASN A 39 9.57 14.40 2.86
CA ASN A 39 10.55 14.79 3.88
C ASN A 39 10.24 14.21 5.27
N VAL A 40 8.98 13.85 5.53
CA VAL A 40 8.56 13.17 6.77
C VAL A 40 8.94 11.70 6.70
N VAL A 41 8.71 11.07 5.55
CA VAL A 41 8.99 9.65 5.30
C VAL A 41 10.50 9.41 5.18
N PHE A 42 11.19 10.23 4.38
CA PHE A 42 12.64 10.21 4.22
C PHE A 42 13.27 11.30 5.08
N LYS A 43 13.45 11.00 6.37
CA LYS A 43 14.17 11.89 7.28
C LYS A 43 15.57 12.22 6.73
N ASN A 44 15.92 13.51 6.74
CA ASN A 44 17.22 13.98 6.25
C ASN A 44 18.37 13.26 6.95
N LYS A 45 19.36 12.84 6.16
CA LYS A 45 20.58 12.12 6.60
C LYS A 45 20.35 10.71 7.18
N CYS A 46 19.13 10.20 7.22
CA CYS A 46 18.89 8.83 7.66
C CYS A 46 19.10 7.85 6.48
N PRO A 47 19.90 6.79 6.66
CA PRO A 47 20.08 5.78 5.62
C PRO A 47 18.77 5.01 5.40
N VAL A 48 18.51 4.66 4.14
CA VAL A 48 17.40 3.76 3.78
C VAL A 48 17.95 2.33 3.72
N GLU A 49 17.30 1.44 4.45
CA GLU A 49 17.62 0.01 4.46
C GLU A 49 16.64 -0.73 3.54
N GLN A 50 17.14 -1.66 2.74
CA GLN A 50 16.33 -2.51 1.89
C GLN A 50 16.31 -3.93 2.46
N TYR A 51 15.14 -4.55 2.44
CA TYR A 51 14.93 -5.93 2.84
C TYR A 51 14.30 -6.67 1.68
N LYS A 52 14.84 -7.84 1.32
CA LYS A 52 14.24 -8.71 0.32
C LYS A 52 13.36 -9.72 1.04
N ILE A 53 12.10 -9.77 0.63
CA ILE A 53 11.10 -10.71 1.09
C ILE A 53 10.86 -11.72 -0.05
N GLU A 54 10.27 -12.86 0.26
CA GLU A 54 9.85 -13.84 -0.74
C GLU A 54 8.95 -13.23 -1.82
N GLN A 55 8.80 -13.95 -2.94
CA GLN A 55 7.95 -13.55 -4.07
C GLN A 55 8.35 -12.21 -4.72
N HIS A 56 9.64 -11.86 -4.71
CA HIS A 56 10.17 -10.61 -5.29
C HIS A 56 9.61 -9.32 -4.67
N LEU A 57 9.15 -9.40 -3.42
CA LEU A 57 8.71 -8.24 -2.67
C LEU A 57 9.92 -7.60 -1.98
N GLU A 58 10.07 -6.28 -2.13
CA GLU A 58 11.12 -5.53 -1.45
C GLU A 58 10.52 -4.57 -0.45
N LEU A 59 11.06 -4.52 0.76
CA LEU A 59 10.65 -3.62 1.81
C LEU A 59 11.74 -2.59 2.06
N TYR A 60 11.35 -1.34 2.25
CA TYR A 60 12.26 -0.24 2.55
C TYR A 60 11.95 0.31 3.94
N ALA A 61 13.00 0.54 4.72
CA ALA A 61 12.89 1.05 6.08
C ALA A 61 13.84 2.21 6.33
N VAL A 62 13.45 3.09 7.24
CA VAL A 62 14.27 4.18 7.78
C VAL A 62 14.24 4.06 9.30
N GLU A 63 15.41 4.05 9.94
CA GLU A 63 15.52 3.85 11.40
C GLU A 63 14.79 2.59 11.87
N ASN A 64 14.98 1.48 11.14
CA ASN A 64 14.33 0.19 11.36
C ASN A 64 12.78 0.20 11.23
N ARG A 65 12.17 1.29 10.76
CA ARG A 65 10.72 1.39 10.57
C ARG A 65 10.36 1.22 9.10
N PRO A 66 9.46 0.30 8.74
CA PRO A 66 8.91 0.16 7.40
C PRO A 66 8.35 1.48 6.87
N ILE A 67 8.72 1.86 5.65
CA ILE A 67 8.20 3.08 5.02
C ILE A 67 7.43 2.83 3.73
N LEU A 68 8.01 2.06 2.83
CA LEU A 68 7.50 1.78 1.49
C LEU A 68 7.82 0.32 1.17
N PHE A 69 7.05 -0.28 0.28
CA PHE A 69 7.37 -1.59 -0.28
C PHE A 69 7.16 -1.59 -1.78
N LYS A 70 7.96 -2.39 -2.49
CA LYS A 70 7.89 -2.57 -3.93
C LYS A 70 7.38 -3.98 -4.22
N ILE A 71 6.31 -4.07 -5.00
CA ILE A 71 5.72 -5.33 -5.42
C ILE A 71 6.36 -5.84 -6.73
N PRO A 72 6.12 -7.09 -7.14
CA PRO A 72 6.79 -7.69 -8.32
C PRO A 72 6.57 -6.95 -9.63
N SER A 73 5.46 -6.20 -9.77
CA SER A 73 5.21 -5.33 -10.92
C SER A 73 6.19 -4.14 -11.02
N GLY A 74 7.03 -3.92 -9.98
CA GLY A 74 7.92 -2.77 -9.86
C GLY A 74 7.24 -1.53 -9.25
N GLN A 75 5.94 -1.60 -8.98
CA GLN A 75 5.18 -0.52 -8.36
C GLN A 75 5.54 -0.36 -6.88
N VAL A 76 5.60 0.89 -6.40
CA VAL A 76 5.94 1.24 -5.01
C VAL A 76 4.68 1.69 -4.29
N LEU A 77 4.41 1.08 -3.13
CA LEU A 77 3.25 1.33 -2.30
C LEU A 77 3.68 1.81 -0.90
N PRO A 78 2.83 2.59 -0.22
CA PRO A 78 3.16 3.12 1.09
C PRO A 78 2.82 2.11 2.17
N HIS A 79 3.53 2.17 3.30
CA HIS A 79 3.07 1.50 4.50
C HIS A 79 1.71 2.08 4.95
N LEU A 80 0.78 1.23 5.40
CA LEU A 80 -0.60 1.62 5.72
C LEU A 80 -0.66 2.73 6.79
N LYS A 81 0.28 2.75 7.73
CA LYS A 81 0.42 3.83 8.72
C LYS A 81 0.38 5.24 8.11
N TYR A 82 1.04 5.45 6.97
CA TYR A 82 1.06 6.76 6.32
C TYR A 82 -0.24 7.08 5.61
N VAL A 83 -0.96 6.06 5.12
CA VAL A 83 -2.30 6.23 4.55
C VAL A 83 -3.31 6.60 5.63
N ILE A 84 -3.14 6.08 6.85
CA ILE A 84 -3.97 6.44 8.01
C ILE A 84 -3.65 7.86 8.50
N GLU A 85 -2.37 8.21 8.61
CA GLU A 85 -1.92 9.53 9.09
C GLU A 85 -2.16 10.65 8.07
N TYR A 86 -2.11 10.32 6.77
CA TYR A 86 -2.34 11.23 5.66
C TYR A 86 -3.46 10.70 4.76
N PRO A 87 -4.73 10.95 5.10
CA PRO A 87 -5.90 10.42 4.39
C PRO A 87 -5.94 10.78 2.89
N ASP A 88 -5.35 11.92 2.52
CA ASP A 88 -5.29 12.42 1.13
C ASP A 88 -4.08 11.88 0.34
N LEU A 89 -3.31 10.94 0.91
CA LEU A 89 -2.13 10.37 0.23
C LEU A 89 -2.51 9.54 -1.00
N LEU A 90 -3.68 8.90 -0.97
CA LEU A 90 -4.18 8.01 -2.02
C LEU A 90 -5.66 8.31 -2.30
N PRO A 91 -6.13 8.11 -3.54
CA PRO A 91 -7.56 7.97 -3.77
C PRO A 91 -8.11 6.79 -2.95
N CYS A 92 -9.37 6.86 -2.55
CA CYS A 92 -9.97 5.86 -1.69
C CYS A 92 -11.25 5.26 -2.26
N VAL A 93 -11.59 4.06 -1.77
CA VAL A 93 -12.90 3.44 -1.94
C VAL A 93 -13.46 3.04 -0.58
N TYR A 94 -14.78 3.04 -0.46
CA TYR A 94 -15.47 2.59 0.75
C TYR A 94 -16.12 1.23 0.52
N VAL A 95 -16.00 0.35 1.49
CA VAL A 95 -16.58 -1.01 1.46
C VAL A 95 -17.50 -1.25 2.66
N ASP A 96 -18.33 -2.29 2.57
CA ASP A 96 -19.15 -2.75 3.69
C ASP A 96 -18.40 -3.72 4.63
N ASP A 97 -19.00 -4.01 5.79
CA ASP A 97 -18.46 -4.96 6.77
C ASP A 97 -18.24 -6.37 6.22
N GLY A 98 -19.07 -6.76 5.23
CA GLY A 98 -18.96 -8.07 4.57
C GLY A 98 -17.63 -8.21 3.84
N ALA A 99 -17.27 -7.18 3.08
CA ALA A 99 -15.98 -7.10 2.40
C ALA A 99 -14.81 -7.11 3.40
N VAL A 100 -14.87 -6.34 4.50
CA VAL A 100 -13.79 -6.30 5.50
C VAL A 100 -13.43 -7.69 6.02
N ARG A 101 -14.43 -8.50 6.37
CA ARG A 101 -14.20 -9.88 6.87
C ARG A 101 -13.51 -10.77 5.84
N ALA A 102 -13.85 -10.61 4.56
CA ALA A 102 -13.21 -11.36 3.47
C ALA A 102 -11.77 -10.90 3.26
N LEU A 103 -11.52 -9.58 3.28
CA LEU A 103 -10.20 -9.00 3.09
C LEU A 103 -9.23 -9.39 4.22
N LEU A 104 -9.68 -9.41 5.48
CA LEU A 104 -8.88 -9.89 6.61
C LEU A 104 -8.47 -11.37 6.50
N ARG A 105 -9.13 -12.15 5.63
CA ARG A 105 -8.77 -13.55 5.32
C ARG A 105 -7.86 -13.66 4.09
N GLY A 106 -7.42 -12.54 3.52
CA GLY A 106 -6.54 -12.51 2.36
C GLY A 106 -7.25 -12.59 1.01
N ALA A 107 -8.56 -12.35 0.96
CA ALA A 107 -9.29 -12.29 -0.31
C ALA A 107 -8.96 -11.02 -1.12
N THR A 108 -9.20 -11.08 -2.43
CA THR A 108 -9.26 -9.91 -3.31
C THR A 108 -10.55 -9.12 -3.05
N LEU A 109 -10.52 -7.80 -3.24
CA LEU A 109 -11.74 -6.99 -3.16
C LEU A 109 -12.48 -7.05 -4.49
N MET A 110 -13.67 -7.64 -4.46
CA MET A 110 -14.56 -7.72 -5.62
C MET A 110 -15.40 -6.45 -5.76
N ALA A 111 -15.79 -6.12 -6.99
CA ALA A 111 -16.59 -4.93 -7.30
C ALA A 111 -17.87 -4.78 -6.44
N PRO A 112 -18.68 -5.83 -6.16
CA PRO A 112 -19.88 -5.70 -5.32
C PRO A 112 -19.60 -5.27 -3.86
N GLY A 113 -18.38 -5.48 -3.37
CA GLY A 113 -17.96 -5.07 -2.04
C GLY A 113 -17.70 -3.57 -1.91
N ILE A 114 -17.45 -2.89 -3.03
CA ILE A 114 -17.22 -1.44 -3.09
C ILE A 114 -18.57 -0.72 -3.14
N LYS A 115 -18.79 0.16 -2.17
CA LYS A 115 -20.06 0.89 -1.97
C LYS A 115 -19.97 2.35 -2.36
N GLN A 116 -18.80 2.97 -2.22
CA GLN A 116 -18.59 4.35 -2.64
C GLN A 116 -17.21 4.53 -3.27
N VAL A 117 -17.17 5.36 -4.30
CA VAL A 117 -15.96 5.76 -5.02
C VAL A 117 -16.00 7.29 -5.13
N PRO A 118 -15.38 8.01 -4.18
CA PRO A 118 -15.45 9.48 -4.13
C PRO A 118 -14.70 10.14 -5.29
N GLN A 119 -13.69 9.46 -5.84
CA GLN A 119 -12.84 9.97 -6.91
C GLN A 119 -12.64 8.88 -7.97
N PRO A 120 -12.63 9.23 -9.26
CA PRO A 120 -12.31 8.27 -10.31
C PRO A 120 -10.87 7.78 -10.17
N PHE A 121 -10.66 6.53 -10.55
CA PHE A 121 -9.35 5.88 -10.60
C PHE A 121 -9.25 4.97 -11.83
N GLU A 122 -8.01 4.71 -12.23
CA GLU A 122 -7.64 3.85 -13.35
C GLU A 122 -7.10 2.50 -12.90
N SER A 123 -7.08 1.53 -13.81
CA SER A 123 -6.40 0.26 -13.58
C SER A 123 -4.91 0.51 -13.29
N GLY A 124 -4.39 -0.12 -12.25
CA GLY A 124 -3.03 0.06 -11.75
C GLY A 124 -2.87 1.15 -10.71
N ASP A 125 -3.89 1.97 -10.42
CA ASP A 125 -3.80 2.98 -9.36
C ASP A 125 -3.69 2.35 -7.96
N VAL A 126 -2.91 2.98 -7.08
CA VAL A 126 -2.81 2.58 -5.67
C VAL A 126 -3.95 3.24 -4.90
N LEU A 127 -4.75 2.43 -4.21
CA LEU A 127 -5.97 2.87 -3.53
C LEU A 127 -5.94 2.56 -2.05
N ALA A 128 -6.48 3.49 -1.26
CA ALA A 128 -6.84 3.26 0.13
C ALA A 128 -8.22 2.61 0.23
N ILE A 129 -8.37 1.62 1.10
CA ILE A 129 -9.65 0.94 1.34
C ILE A 129 -10.13 1.31 2.74
N ARG A 130 -11.34 1.87 2.80
CA ARG A 130 -11.99 2.36 4.02
C ARG A 130 -13.29 1.62 4.27
N LEU A 131 -13.67 1.49 5.53
CA LEU A 131 -15.01 1.03 5.89
C LEU A 131 -15.98 2.20 5.72
N LEU A 132 -17.23 1.93 5.33
CA LEU A 132 -18.30 2.93 5.35
C LEU A 132 -18.29 3.70 6.69
N GLU A 133 -18.46 5.02 6.60
CA GLU A 133 -18.50 5.93 7.76
C GLU A 133 -17.17 6.04 8.56
N GLN A 134 -16.07 5.47 8.07
CA GLN A 134 -14.74 5.57 8.69
C GLN A 134 -13.74 6.23 7.74
N GLU A 135 -13.07 7.28 8.20
CA GLU A 135 -12.02 7.97 7.43
C GLU A 135 -10.70 7.19 7.41
N ALA A 136 -10.43 6.40 8.45
CA ALA A 136 -9.20 5.64 8.56
C ALA A 136 -9.20 4.46 7.57
N ALA A 137 -8.18 4.42 6.71
CA ALA A 137 -7.95 3.28 5.83
C ALA A 137 -7.54 2.05 6.64
N PHE A 138 -8.10 0.89 6.32
CA PHE A 138 -7.69 -0.38 6.92
C PHE A 138 -6.84 -1.24 5.97
N ALA A 139 -6.81 -0.91 4.68
CA ALA A 139 -5.96 -1.59 3.71
C ALA A 139 -5.51 -0.65 2.58
N VAL A 140 -4.47 -1.08 1.86
CA VAL A 140 -4.02 -0.51 0.61
C VAL A 140 -3.93 -1.60 -0.46
N GLY A 141 -4.35 -1.27 -1.67
CA GLY A 141 -4.40 -2.20 -2.79
C GLY A 141 -4.10 -1.53 -4.12
N VAL A 142 -4.07 -2.33 -5.18
CA VAL A 142 -3.89 -1.87 -6.56
C VAL A 142 -5.16 -2.18 -7.34
N ALA A 143 -5.68 -1.18 -8.05
CA ALA A 143 -6.84 -1.34 -8.93
C ALA A 143 -6.53 -2.34 -10.05
N VAL A 144 -7.43 -3.30 -10.26
CA VAL A 144 -7.34 -4.28 -11.36
C VAL A 144 -8.09 -3.76 -12.59
N VAL A 145 -9.21 -3.07 -12.37
CA VAL A 145 -10.04 -2.41 -13.39
C VAL A 145 -10.21 -0.93 -13.05
N SER A 146 -10.60 -0.10 -14.01
CA SER A 146 -10.91 1.31 -13.73
C SER A 146 -12.26 1.46 -13.01
N SER A 147 -12.43 2.60 -12.34
CA SER A 147 -13.71 2.97 -11.71
C SER A 147 -14.88 3.00 -12.70
N GLU A 148 -14.63 3.41 -13.95
CA GLU A 148 -15.63 3.42 -15.01
C GLU A 148 -16.01 2.01 -15.46
N GLU A 149 -15.03 1.13 -15.68
CA GLU A 149 -15.27 -0.26 -16.05
C GLU A 149 -16.03 -1.01 -14.94
N MET A 150 -15.62 -0.79 -13.69
CA MET A 150 -16.29 -1.34 -12.51
C MET A 150 -17.75 -0.89 -12.41
N ALA A 151 -18.04 0.37 -12.72
CA ALA A 151 -19.41 0.89 -12.71
C ALA A 151 -20.28 0.28 -13.83
N LYS A 152 -19.69 0.02 -15.00
CA LYS A 152 -20.39 -0.61 -16.14
C LYS A 152 -20.64 -2.11 -15.90
N ASN A 153 -19.68 -2.81 -15.30
CA ASN A 153 -19.75 -4.24 -15.02
C ASN A 153 -19.30 -4.53 -13.58
N PRO A 154 -20.22 -4.42 -12.60
CA PRO A 154 -19.89 -4.57 -11.18
C PRO A 154 -19.75 -6.05 -10.79
N LYS A 155 -18.81 -6.76 -11.41
CA LYS A 155 -18.51 -8.18 -11.20
C LYS A 155 -17.01 -8.42 -11.25
N GLY A 156 -16.57 -9.47 -10.56
CA GLY A 156 -15.16 -9.87 -10.56
C GLY A 156 -14.28 -9.03 -9.63
N ASP A 157 -12.98 -9.22 -9.79
CA ASP A 157 -11.94 -8.59 -8.97
C ASP A 157 -11.78 -7.12 -9.34
N ALA A 158 -11.87 -6.25 -8.34
CA ALA A 158 -11.74 -4.81 -8.51
C ALA A 158 -10.40 -4.29 -8.00
N ILE A 159 -9.98 -4.73 -6.81
CA ILE A 159 -8.75 -4.26 -6.17
C ILE A 159 -8.00 -5.44 -5.53
N ASP A 160 -6.74 -5.59 -5.92
CA ASP A 160 -5.81 -6.57 -5.36
C ASP A 160 -5.16 -6.01 -4.09
N ILE A 161 -5.50 -6.57 -2.93
CA ILE A 161 -5.06 -6.09 -1.63
C ILE A 161 -3.61 -6.46 -1.36
N LYS A 162 -2.80 -5.43 -1.12
CA LYS A 162 -1.35 -5.59 -0.91
C LYS A 162 -0.96 -5.58 0.56
N HIS A 163 -1.60 -4.72 1.36
CA HIS A 163 -1.29 -4.56 2.76
C HIS A 163 -2.54 -4.16 3.55
N ILE A 164 -2.74 -4.76 4.73
CA ILE A 164 -3.93 -4.59 5.58
C ILE A 164 -3.53 -4.50 7.05
N LEU A 165 -4.40 -3.91 7.88
CA LEU A 165 -4.27 -3.99 9.33
C LEU A 165 -4.09 -5.44 9.79
N LYS A 166 -3.19 -5.63 10.76
CA LYS A 166 -2.86 -6.93 11.38
C LYS A 166 -2.16 -7.94 10.47
N ASP A 167 -1.76 -7.55 9.26
CA ASP A 167 -0.85 -8.38 8.48
C ASP A 167 0.59 -8.32 9.04
N GLY A 168 1.48 -9.18 8.52
CA GLY A 168 2.85 -9.28 9.05
C GLY A 168 3.61 -7.95 8.99
N LEU A 169 3.37 -7.13 7.97
CA LEU A 169 3.99 -5.81 7.83
C LEU A 169 3.46 -4.82 8.85
N TRP A 170 2.14 -4.85 9.12
CA TRP A 170 1.51 -3.99 10.11
C TRP A 170 2.02 -4.24 11.53
N GLU A 171 2.24 -5.52 11.88
CA GLU A 171 2.76 -5.89 13.20
C GLU A 171 4.19 -5.34 13.43
N HIS A 172 4.96 -5.11 12.36
CA HIS A 172 6.33 -4.55 12.40
C HIS A 172 6.41 -3.05 12.10
N ARG A 173 5.28 -2.34 12.12
CA ARG A 173 5.23 -0.91 11.76
C ARG A 173 6.19 -0.02 12.57
N ASP A 174 6.49 -0.44 13.81
CA ASP A 174 7.30 0.29 14.78
C ASP A 174 8.77 -0.20 14.83
N GLY A 175 9.08 -1.30 14.14
CA GLY A 175 10.41 -1.91 14.08
C GLY A 175 10.40 -3.25 13.34
N LEU A 176 11.38 -3.47 12.45
CA LEU A 176 11.68 -4.76 11.80
C LEU A 176 12.63 -5.64 12.62
#